data_AF-A0A2G8T989-F1
#
_entry.id   AF-A0A2G8T989-F1
#
_cell.length_a   1.000
_cell.length_b   1.000
_cell.length_c   1.000
_cell.angle_alpha   90.00
_cell.angle_beta   90.00
_cell.angle_gamma   90.00
#
_symmetry.space_group_name_H-M   'P 1'
#
loop_
_entity.id
_entity.type
_entity.pdbx_description
1 polymer ?
#
loop_
_entity_poly.entity_id
_entity_poly.type
_entity_poly.pdbx_seq_one_letter_code
_entity_poly.pdbx_strand_id
1 'polypeptide(L)'
;MTKPLVQQARVRTNTTQGSVCKIDVSAAKFADIWAAYPGEHPSKERWPDDVIERGKVVAKKGELTYEDQCAIKVSVALHGVGVEMKSFNGANTRISEKKAALRAAELADWLKRLPFCGLPMNPTSVTGRDWQVRAKGKTGIIFFANYWRRSGESRAPSGVILTFGINRR
;
A
#
# COMPACT_ATOMS: atom_id res chain seq x y z
N MET A 1 -16.11 12.27 2.17
CA MET A 1 -15.76 11.14 1.27
C MET A 1 -14.76 11.65 0.25
N THR A 2 -13.56 11.10 0.20
CA THR A 2 -12.52 11.44 -0.79
C THR A 2 -12.92 10.88 -2.16
N LYS A 3 -12.80 11.69 -3.21
CA LYS A 3 -13.10 11.25 -4.57
C LYS A 3 -12.06 10.19 -4.98
N PRO A 4 -12.47 8.98 -5.41
CA PRO A 4 -11.53 7.95 -5.81
C PRO A 4 -10.70 8.40 -7.02
N LEU A 5 -9.42 8.03 -7.03
CA LEU A 5 -8.50 8.34 -8.12
C LEU A 5 -8.92 7.59 -9.39
N VAL A 6 -8.87 8.30 -10.51
CA VAL A 6 -9.07 7.70 -11.84
C VAL A 6 -7.71 7.19 -12.33
N GLN A 7 -7.54 5.86 -12.36
CA GLN A 7 -6.29 5.22 -12.79
C GLN A 7 -6.27 4.84 -14.28
N GLN A 8 -7.28 5.22 -15.04
CA GLN A 8 -7.42 4.87 -16.47
C GLN A 8 -7.75 6.12 -17.28
N ALA A 9 -7.03 6.31 -18.39
CA ALA A 9 -7.32 7.34 -19.36
C ALA A 9 -7.55 6.68 -20.73
N ARG A 10 -8.70 6.96 -21.35
CA ARG A 10 -8.97 6.51 -22.71
C ARG A 10 -8.34 7.49 -23.68
N VAL A 11 -7.24 7.09 -24.32
CA VAL A 11 -6.53 7.90 -25.30
C VAL A 11 -6.92 7.47 -26.70
N ARG A 12 -7.28 8.44 -27.56
CA ARG A 12 -7.52 8.19 -28.98
C ARG A 12 -6.18 8.25 -29.71
N THR A 13 -5.83 7.17 -30.42
CA THR A 13 -4.63 7.15 -31.27
C THR A 13 -4.89 7.86 -32.60
N ASN A 14 -3.83 8.39 -33.21
CA ASN A 14 -3.84 8.97 -34.56
C ASN A 14 -2.63 8.44 -35.35
N THR A 15 -2.63 8.65 -36.67
CA THR A 15 -1.55 8.21 -37.58
C THR A 15 -0.37 9.20 -37.66
N THR A 16 -0.41 10.29 -36.88
CA THR A 16 0.63 11.31 -36.89
C THR A 16 1.83 10.84 -36.09
N GLN A 17 2.95 10.64 -36.78
CA GLN A 17 4.22 10.26 -36.13
C GLN A 17 4.66 11.34 -35.14
N GLY A 18 5.08 10.91 -33.94
CA GLY A 18 5.51 11.82 -32.87
C GLY A 18 4.37 12.51 -32.09
N SER A 19 3.12 12.07 -32.27
CA SER A 19 1.98 12.60 -31.50
C SER A 19 2.17 12.38 -29.99
N VAL A 20 2.05 13.46 -29.21
CA VAL A 20 2.15 13.45 -27.74
C VAL A 20 0.79 13.71 -27.13
N CYS A 21 0.32 12.81 -26.27
CA CYS A 21 -0.90 13.00 -25.47
C CYS A 21 -0.50 13.33 -24.03
N LYS A 22 -0.98 14.48 -23.52
CA LYS A 22 -0.86 14.83 -22.10
C LYS A 22 -2.05 14.23 -21.35
N ILE A 23 -1.75 13.52 -20.27
CA ILE A 23 -2.76 12.96 -19.35
C ILE A 23 -2.50 13.55 -17.97
N ASP A 24 -3.47 14.27 -17.43
CA ASP A 24 -3.42 14.75 -16.05
C ASP A 24 -3.87 13.64 -15.10
N VAL A 25 -2.91 13.11 -14.33
CA VAL A 25 -3.17 12.07 -13.33
C VAL A 25 -3.12 12.67 -11.93
N SER A 26 -4.19 12.50 -11.16
CA SER A 26 -4.23 12.94 -9.76
C SER A 26 -3.31 12.08 -8.89
N ALA A 27 -2.47 12.72 -8.07
CA ALA A 27 -1.61 12.03 -7.12
C ALA A 27 -2.37 11.62 -5.86
N ALA A 28 -2.14 10.40 -5.37
CA ALA A 28 -2.62 9.95 -4.08
C ALA A 28 -1.93 10.75 -2.96
N LYS A 29 -2.72 11.30 -2.03
CA LYS A 29 -2.21 12.03 -0.87
C LYS A 29 -2.21 11.14 0.37
N PHE A 30 -1.24 11.36 1.25
CA PHE A 30 -1.18 10.64 2.53
C PHE A 30 -2.47 10.81 3.35
N ALA A 31 -3.02 12.02 3.43
CA ALA A 31 -4.24 12.28 4.21
C ALA A 31 -5.43 11.44 3.73
N ASP A 32 -5.56 11.26 2.41
CA ASP A 32 -6.66 10.50 1.82
C ASP A 32 -6.49 9.00 2.11
N ILE A 33 -5.26 8.49 2.00
CA ILE A 33 -4.93 7.09 2.33
C ILE A 33 -5.13 6.84 3.82
N TRP A 34 -4.71 7.77 4.68
CA TRP A 34 -4.84 7.68 6.13
C TRP A 34 -6.30 7.67 6.56
N ALA A 35 -7.13 8.53 5.98
CA ALA A 35 -8.57 8.56 6.24
C ALA A 35 -9.29 7.26 5.80
N ALA A 36 -8.72 6.53 4.84
CA ALA A 36 -9.23 5.24 4.38
C ALA A 36 -8.62 4.04 5.13
N TYR A 37 -7.69 4.24 6.06
CA TYR A 37 -7.03 3.16 6.77
C TYR A 37 -7.99 2.53 7.80
N PRO A 38 -8.31 1.23 7.69
CA PRO A 38 -9.28 0.60 8.59
C PRO A 38 -8.68 0.42 10.00
N GLY A 39 -9.41 0.77 11.06
CA GLY A 39 -9.13 0.42 12.48
C GLY A 39 -7.75 0.74 13.08
N GLU A 40 -7.64 0.67 14.41
CA GLU A 40 -6.36 0.81 15.14
C GLU A 40 -5.66 -0.55 15.38
N HIS A 41 -4.60 -0.57 16.20
CA HIS A 41 -3.83 -1.77 16.58
C HIS A 41 -4.18 -2.18 18.03
N PRO A 42 -4.24 -3.49 18.40
CA PRO A 42 -3.98 -4.69 17.59
C PRO A 42 -5.08 -4.99 16.58
N SER A 43 -4.70 -5.47 15.38
CA SER A 43 -5.64 -5.71 14.28
C SER A 43 -6.48 -6.97 14.55
N LYS A 44 -7.71 -6.76 15.05
CA LYS A 44 -8.80 -7.75 15.04
C LYS A 44 -9.84 -7.43 13.97
N GLU A 45 -9.39 -6.76 12.90
CA GLU A 45 -10.28 -6.32 11.83
C GLU A 45 -10.96 -7.55 11.23
N ARG A 46 -12.28 -7.43 11.08
CA ARG A 46 -13.16 -8.44 10.50
C ARG A 46 -13.71 -7.85 9.23
N TRP A 47 -13.38 -8.47 8.10
CA TRP A 47 -13.69 -7.90 6.80
C TRP A 47 -15.20 -7.98 6.52
N PRO A 48 -15.78 -6.94 5.90
CA PRO A 48 -17.22 -6.86 5.64
C PRO A 48 -17.71 -7.77 4.51
N ASP A 49 -16.78 -8.42 3.80
CA ASP A 49 -17.01 -9.35 2.70
C ASP A 49 -16.20 -10.62 2.91
N ASP A 50 -16.55 -11.66 2.15
CA ASP A 50 -15.79 -12.92 2.14
C ASP A 50 -14.36 -12.68 1.65
N VAL A 51 -13.42 -13.33 2.32
CA VAL A 51 -12.00 -13.30 1.95
C VAL A 51 -11.71 -14.47 1.03
N ILE A 52 -11.21 -14.18 -0.17
CA ILE A 52 -11.02 -15.18 -1.22
C ILE A 52 -9.55 -15.33 -1.57
N GLU A 53 -9.01 -16.53 -1.42
CA GLU A 53 -7.69 -16.90 -1.94
C GLU A 53 -7.83 -17.95 -3.05
N ARG A 54 -7.20 -17.71 -4.20
CA ARG A 54 -7.17 -18.66 -5.33
C ARG A 54 -8.56 -19.20 -5.72
N GLY A 55 -9.59 -18.35 -5.63
CA GLY A 55 -10.98 -18.69 -5.95
C GLY A 55 -11.75 -19.44 -4.85
N LYS A 56 -11.16 -19.62 -3.66
CA LYS A 56 -11.81 -20.26 -2.51
C LYS A 56 -12.02 -19.26 -1.39
N VAL A 57 -13.18 -19.32 -0.74
CA VAL A 57 -13.44 -18.56 0.48
C VAL A 57 -12.58 -19.14 1.61
N VAL A 58 -11.65 -18.34 2.14
CA VAL A 58 -10.78 -18.72 3.27
C VAL A 58 -11.28 -18.19 4.61
N ALA A 59 -12.14 -17.17 4.58
CA ALA A 59 -12.88 -16.69 5.74
C ALA A 59 -14.18 -16.04 5.25
N LYS A 60 -15.26 -16.26 5.98
CA LYS A 60 -16.55 -15.61 5.70
C LYS A 60 -16.55 -14.18 6.21
N LYS A 61 -17.48 -13.39 5.69
CA LYS A 61 -17.81 -12.06 6.22
C LYS A 61 -17.87 -12.08 7.76
N GLY A 62 -17.12 -11.15 8.38
CA GLY A 62 -17.09 -11.00 9.84
C GLY A 62 -16.15 -11.96 10.57
N GLU A 63 -15.50 -12.90 9.89
CA GLU A 63 -14.51 -13.79 10.49
C GLU A 63 -13.11 -13.15 10.51
N LEU A 64 -12.32 -13.51 11.53
CA LEU A 64 -10.92 -13.12 11.59
C LEU A 64 -10.12 -14.05 10.68
N THR A 65 -9.51 -13.51 9.62
CA THR A 65 -8.81 -14.33 8.63
C THR A 65 -7.34 -14.54 8.94
N TYR A 66 -6.63 -13.48 9.33
CA TYR A 66 -5.20 -13.52 9.61
C TYR A 66 -4.91 -12.77 10.91
N GLU A 67 -3.91 -13.24 11.65
CA GLU A 67 -3.40 -12.55 12.84
C GLU A 67 -2.63 -11.28 12.42
N ASP A 68 -1.75 -11.40 11.43
CA ASP A 68 -0.96 -10.30 10.87
C ASP A 68 -1.64 -9.66 9.65
N GLN A 69 -2.37 -8.56 9.87
CA GLN A 69 -3.15 -7.92 8.80
C GLN A 69 -2.53 -6.62 8.25
N CYS A 70 -1.31 -6.26 8.65
CA CYS A 70 -0.72 -4.96 8.31
C CYS A 70 -0.70 -4.67 6.80
N ALA A 71 -0.31 -5.64 5.97
CA ALA A 71 -0.29 -5.50 4.51
C ALA A 71 -1.70 -5.36 3.92
N ILE A 72 -2.67 -6.12 4.44
CA ILE A 72 -4.06 -6.09 3.98
C ILE A 72 -4.70 -4.74 4.30
N LYS A 73 -4.49 -4.21 5.51
CA LYS A 73 -5.01 -2.89 5.92
C LYS A 73 -4.48 -1.77 5.02
N VAL A 74 -3.19 -1.81 4.68
CA VAL A 74 -2.60 -0.86 3.71
C VAL A 74 -3.22 -1.05 2.34
N SER A 75 -3.40 -2.28 1.86
CA SER A 75 -4.09 -2.54 0.58
C SER A 75 -5.51 -2.00 0.56
N VAL A 76 -6.29 -2.17 1.63
CA VAL A 76 -7.66 -1.65 1.75
C VAL A 76 -7.67 -0.12 1.78
N ALA A 77 -6.72 0.51 2.49
CA ALA A 77 -6.55 1.96 2.47
C ALA A 77 -6.26 2.50 1.07
N LEU A 78 -5.39 1.80 0.31
CA LEU A 78 -5.13 2.11 -1.10
C LEU A 78 -6.40 1.96 -1.95
N HIS A 79 -7.19 0.91 -1.74
CA HIS A 79 -8.46 0.72 -2.45
C HIS A 79 -9.49 1.82 -2.14
N GLY A 80 -9.50 2.34 -0.91
CA GLY A 80 -10.38 3.44 -0.50
C GLY A 80 -10.09 4.75 -1.22
N VAL A 81 -8.85 4.96 -1.66
CA VAL A 81 -8.48 6.11 -2.52
C VAL A 81 -8.52 5.79 -4.02
N GLY A 82 -9.02 4.62 -4.42
CA GLY A 82 -9.14 4.21 -5.83
C GLY A 82 -7.85 3.64 -6.43
N VAL A 83 -6.85 3.29 -5.62
CA VAL A 83 -5.66 2.57 -6.09
C VAL A 83 -5.94 1.07 -6.14
N GLU A 84 -5.96 0.52 -7.34
CA GLU A 84 -6.09 -0.90 -7.58
C GLU A 84 -4.72 -1.58 -7.71
N MET A 85 -4.54 -2.70 -7.02
CA MET A 85 -3.28 -3.44 -7.00
C MET A 85 -3.16 -4.43 -8.16
N LYS A 86 -3.54 -4.03 -9.38
CA LYS A 86 -3.57 -4.91 -10.56
C LYS A 86 -2.20 -5.54 -10.85
N SER A 87 -1.15 -4.72 -10.82
CA SER A 87 0.25 -5.11 -11.08
C SER A 87 0.94 -5.83 -9.91
N PHE A 88 0.26 -6.03 -8.78
CA PHE A 88 0.83 -6.77 -7.65
C PHE A 88 0.82 -8.28 -7.94
N ASN A 89 2.00 -8.90 -7.89
CA ASN A 89 2.21 -10.31 -8.22
C ASN A 89 2.69 -11.16 -7.01
N GLY A 90 2.75 -10.58 -5.81
CA GLY A 90 3.10 -11.31 -4.59
C GLY A 90 1.95 -12.17 -4.05
N ALA A 91 2.16 -12.77 -2.88
CA ALA A 91 1.13 -13.47 -2.11
C ALA A 91 -0.04 -12.53 -1.82
N ASN A 92 -1.23 -12.88 -2.31
CA ASN A 92 -2.39 -12.03 -2.28
C ASN A 92 -3.66 -12.80 -1.94
N THR A 93 -4.63 -12.04 -1.44
CA THR A 93 -6.01 -12.45 -1.22
C THR A 93 -6.93 -11.42 -1.89
N ARG A 94 -8.23 -11.68 -1.94
CA ARG A 94 -9.23 -10.71 -2.37
C ARG A 94 -10.12 -10.31 -1.21
N ILE A 95 -10.21 -9.00 -0.97
CA ILE A 95 -11.13 -8.36 -0.03
C ILE A 95 -12.03 -7.43 -0.83
N SER A 96 -13.35 -7.60 -0.71
CA SER A 96 -14.32 -6.82 -1.50
C SER A 96 -14.00 -6.88 -3.00
N GLU A 97 -13.71 -8.09 -3.51
CA GLU A 97 -13.29 -8.40 -4.89
C GLU A 97 -11.94 -7.81 -5.34
N LYS A 98 -11.33 -6.92 -4.55
CA LYS A 98 -10.06 -6.25 -4.86
C LYS A 98 -8.86 -7.02 -4.29
N LYS A 99 -7.76 -7.05 -5.04
CA LYS A 99 -6.53 -7.76 -4.67
C LYS A 99 -5.82 -7.03 -3.52
N ALA A 100 -5.60 -7.71 -2.40
CA ALA A 100 -4.86 -7.24 -1.24
C ALA A 100 -3.60 -8.08 -0.98
N ALA A 101 -2.52 -7.46 -0.51
CA ALA A 101 -1.27 -8.15 -0.21
C ALA A 101 -1.32 -8.85 1.14
N LEU A 102 -0.80 -10.08 1.21
CA LEU A 102 -0.65 -10.84 2.46
C LEU A 102 0.69 -10.54 3.15
N ARG A 103 1.74 -10.27 2.37
CA ARG A 103 3.11 -10.09 2.89
C ARG A 103 3.55 -8.64 2.81
N ALA A 104 3.90 -8.06 3.97
CA ALA A 104 4.33 -6.67 4.05
C ALA A 104 5.63 -6.37 3.26
N ALA A 105 6.57 -7.33 3.22
CA ALA A 105 7.81 -7.18 2.45
C ALA A 105 7.53 -7.08 0.94
N GLU A 106 6.69 -7.98 0.41
CA GLU A 106 6.32 -7.97 -1.01
C GLU A 106 5.50 -6.73 -1.38
N LEU A 107 4.64 -6.26 -0.47
CA LEU A 107 3.92 -4.98 -0.64
C LEU A 107 4.91 -3.81 -0.70
N ALA A 108 5.90 -3.76 0.19
CA ALA A 108 6.91 -2.71 0.18
C ALA A 108 7.73 -2.71 -1.12
N ASP A 109 8.11 -3.89 -1.62
CA ASP A 109 8.83 -4.02 -2.90
C ASP A 109 7.98 -3.62 -4.10
N TRP A 110 6.67 -3.87 -4.06
CA TRP A 110 5.74 -3.38 -5.07
C TRP A 110 5.61 -1.85 -5.04
N LEU A 111 5.51 -1.23 -3.86
CA LEU A 111 5.42 0.23 -3.73
C LEU A 111 6.68 0.96 -4.25
N LYS A 112 7.86 0.34 -4.14
CA LYS A 112 9.11 0.89 -4.72
C LYS A 112 9.06 1.00 -6.25
N ARG A 113 8.15 0.26 -6.92
CA ARG A 113 7.96 0.31 -8.38
C ARG A 113 7.04 1.45 -8.82
N LEU A 114 6.65 2.34 -7.91
CA LEU A 114 5.79 3.50 -8.18
C LEU A 114 4.47 3.13 -8.88
N PRO A 115 3.66 2.21 -8.31
CA PRO A 115 2.43 1.73 -8.95
C PRO A 115 1.32 2.78 -9.10
N PHE A 116 1.46 3.95 -8.47
CA PHE A 116 0.55 5.08 -8.58
C PHE A 116 1.28 6.41 -8.31
N CYS A 117 0.73 7.50 -8.82
CA CYS A 117 1.25 8.84 -8.61
C CYS A 117 1.10 9.29 -7.14
N GLY A 118 2.12 9.96 -6.58
CA GLY A 118 2.12 10.46 -5.21
C GLY A 118 3.15 9.78 -4.30
N LEU A 119 3.67 8.62 -4.72
CA LEU A 119 4.82 8.00 -4.09
C LEU A 119 6.13 8.73 -4.46
N PRO A 120 7.13 8.74 -3.54
CA PRO A 120 8.42 9.35 -3.82
C PRO A 120 9.21 8.45 -4.78
N MET A 121 9.88 9.03 -5.77
CA MET A 121 10.78 8.27 -6.65
C MET A 121 11.88 7.54 -5.87
N ASN A 122 12.34 8.12 -4.77
CA ASN A 122 13.37 7.57 -3.91
C ASN A 122 12.83 7.32 -2.49
N PRO A 123 12.52 6.07 -2.13
CA PRO A 123 12.21 5.67 -0.77
C PRO A 123 13.36 6.04 0.17
N THR A 124 13.05 6.57 1.36
CA THR A 124 14.09 6.84 2.35
C THR A 124 14.33 5.58 3.18
N SER A 125 15.59 5.11 3.21
CA SER A 125 15.99 4.07 4.15
C SER A 125 16.04 4.63 5.57
N VAL A 126 15.30 4.01 6.48
CA VAL A 126 15.24 4.35 7.92
C VAL A 126 15.64 3.12 8.72
N THR A 127 16.94 2.81 8.66
CA THR A 127 17.57 1.70 9.38
C THR A 127 18.36 2.21 10.58
N GLY A 128 18.71 1.29 11.50
CA GLY A 128 19.58 1.58 12.65
C GLY A 128 18.85 2.15 13.86
N ARG A 129 19.61 2.43 14.93
CA ARG A 129 19.08 2.92 16.23
C ARG A 129 18.35 4.27 16.09
N ASP A 130 18.76 5.09 15.13
CA ASP A 130 18.20 6.45 14.93
C ASP A 130 17.00 6.48 13.98
N TRP A 131 16.39 5.33 13.65
CA TRP A 131 15.27 5.28 12.72
C TRP A 131 14.12 6.18 13.16
N GLN A 132 13.86 6.29 14.47
CA GLN A 132 12.81 7.14 15.03
C GLN A 132 13.06 8.62 14.73
N VAL A 133 14.30 9.07 14.88
CA VAL A 133 14.71 10.44 14.57
C VAL A 133 14.51 10.72 13.08
N ARG A 134 14.86 9.76 12.22
CA ARG A 134 14.71 9.90 10.76
C ARG A 134 13.25 9.84 10.28
N ALA A 135 12.37 9.20 11.04
CA ALA A 135 10.94 9.13 10.77
C ALA A 135 10.15 10.31 11.38
N LYS A 136 10.68 10.95 12.42
CA LYS A 136 10.02 12.05 13.14
C LYS A 136 9.61 13.18 12.20
N GLY A 137 8.36 13.63 12.34
CA GLY A 137 7.80 14.73 11.55
C GLY A 137 7.49 14.39 10.08
N LYS A 138 7.70 13.14 9.64
CA LYS A 138 7.38 12.69 8.29
C LYS A 138 6.05 11.94 8.27
N THR A 139 5.36 12.05 7.15
CA THR A 139 4.12 11.31 6.87
C THR A 139 4.31 10.39 5.67
N GLY A 140 3.81 9.17 5.76
CA GLY A 140 3.84 8.23 4.65
C GLY A 140 3.61 6.79 5.06
N ILE A 141 3.96 5.86 4.16
CA ILE A 141 3.91 4.43 4.45
C ILE A 141 5.28 4.01 4.94
N ILE A 142 5.34 3.44 6.15
CA ILE A 142 6.57 2.88 6.72
C ILE A 142 6.49 1.36 6.76
N PHE A 143 7.55 0.70 6.33
CA PHE A 143 7.73 -0.74 6.42
C PHE A 143 8.90 -1.06 7.33
N PHE A 144 8.67 -1.92 8.31
CA PHE A 144 9.71 -2.46 9.18
C PHE A 144 9.96 -3.93 8.83
N ALA A 145 11.16 -4.24 8.37
CA ALA A 145 11.66 -5.59 8.17
C ALA A 145 12.38 -6.09 9.44
N ASN A 146 12.22 -7.38 9.74
CA ASN A 146 12.93 -8.07 10.83
C ASN A 146 12.83 -7.35 12.19
N TYR A 147 11.73 -6.63 12.42
CA TYR A 147 11.54 -5.85 13.65
C TYR A 147 11.19 -6.74 14.85
N TRP A 148 10.66 -7.94 14.59
CA TRP A 148 10.52 -9.00 15.57
C TRP A 148 11.72 -9.95 15.46
N ARG A 149 12.46 -10.09 16.56
CA ARG A 149 13.59 -11.02 16.64
C ARG A 149 13.03 -12.41 16.92
N ARG A 150 13.20 -13.36 16.00
CA ARG A 150 13.01 -14.77 16.33
C ARG A 150 14.16 -15.24 17.21
N SER A 151 13.88 -16.19 18.11
CA SER A 151 14.94 -16.82 18.92
C SER A 151 16.00 -17.41 17.97
N GLY A 152 17.25 -16.97 18.11
CA GLY A 152 18.37 -17.41 17.26
C GLY A 152 18.72 -16.51 16.06
N GLU A 153 17.98 -15.44 15.77
CA GLU A 153 18.33 -14.50 14.68
C GLU A 153 19.22 -13.33 15.15
N SER A 154 20.34 -13.13 14.45
CA SER A 154 21.35 -12.09 14.73
C SER A 154 21.22 -10.82 13.88
N ARG A 155 20.27 -10.77 12.93
CA ARG A 155 20.10 -9.62 12.02
C ARG A 155 19.43 -8.45 12.74
N ALA A 156 20.03 -7.26 12.62
CA ALA A 156 19.44 -6.04 13.14
C ALA A 156 18.14 -5.68 12.39
N PRO A 157 17.14 -5.08 13.08
CA PRO A 157 15.95 -4.54 12.43
C PRO A 157 16.31 -3.54 11.33
N SER A 158 15.59 -3.59 10.20
CA SER A 158 15.74 -2.64 9.10
C SER A 158 14.39 -2.06 8.71
N GLY A 159 14.35 -0.81 8.25
CA GLY A 159 13.10 -0.15 7.89
C GLY A 159 13.26 0.72 6.65
N VAL A 160 12.18 0.86 5.88
CA VAL A 160 12.08 1.76 4.74
C VAL A 160 10.82 2.59 4.90
N ILE A 161 10.94 3.91 4.72
CA ILE A 161 9.80 4.83 4.72
C ILE A 161 9.61 5.40 3.32
N LEU A 162 8.39 5.28 2.82
CA LEU A 162 7.88 5.88 1.60
C LEU A 162 7.14 7.15 1.98
N THR A 163 7.85 8.28 1.92
CA THR A 163 7.29 9.59 2.22
C THR A 163 6.49 10.11 1.03
N PHE A 164 5.21 10.42 1.24
CA PHE A 164 4.44 11.10 0.20
C PHE A 164 4.97 12.51 0.02
N GLY A 165 5.00 12.99 -1.24
CA GLY A 165 5.47 14.33 -1.56
C GLY A 165 4.83 15.35 -0.62
N ILE A 166 5.66 15.96 0.23
CA ILE A 166 5.24 17.01 1.15
C ILE A 166 4.91 18.20 0.25
N ASN A 167 3.64 18.38 -0.12
CA ASN A 167 3.17 19.72 -0.39
C ASN A 167 3.22 20.42 0.95
N ARG A 168 4.35 21.12 1.19
CA ARG A 168 4.42 22.17 2.20
C ARG A 168 3.22 23.07 1.90
N ARG A 169 2.25 23.10 2.81
CA ARG A 169 1.41 24.28 2.91
C ARG A 169 2.28 25.43 3.38
#